data_AF-A0AAD9R6P3-F1
#
_entry.id   AF-A0AAD9R6P3-F1
#
_cell.length_a   1.000
_cell.length_b   1.000
_cell.length_c   1.000
_cell.angle_alpha   90.00
_cell.angle_beta   90.00
_cell.angle_gamma   90.00
#
_symmetry.space_group_name_H-M   'P 1'
#
loop_
_entity.id
_entity.type
_entity.pdbx_description
1 polymer ?
#
loop_
_entity_poly.entity_id
_entity_poly.type
_entity_poly.pdbx_seq_one_letter_code
_entity_poly.pdbx_strand_id
1 'polypeptide(L)'
;MAAKFTSLDSCLEKHLPAKELEEVKRILYGKPVSKLELPARALKFADENDFELVGYKFGVQEEQLRRPRIVRIGAVQNKIVLPTNAPLANQLSALHSRIKEITNTAALCGVNIICFQECWTMPFAFCTREKHPWTEFAESAQDGSTIKLCQELAKQHNMVIVCPILERDVVNQDKIFNTAGRIAVNICYGRHHPLNWLMYAINGAEICFNPSATVGALSEPMWPIEARCAAIANNYYTVAINRIGTEVFDNEFTSGDGKPGSSYVTAPDGSRTPGLSRVRDGLLVAEMDLNQCRQVKDKWCFQM
;
A
#
# COMPACT_ATOMS: atom_id res chain seq x y z
N MET A 1 9.82 -30.35 -9.18
CA MET A 1 8.98 -29.33 -8.54
C MET A 1 8.67 -28.25 -9.56
N ALA A 2 7.40 -27.89 -9.78
CA ALA A 2 7.07 -26.73 -10.61
C ALA A 2 7.63 -25.44 -9.96
N ALA A 3 8.15 -24.52 -10.77
CA ALA A 3 8.64 -23.23 -10.27
C ALA A 3 7.51 -22.50 -9.52
N LYS A 4 7.76 -22.09 -8.27
CA LYS A 4 6.77 -21.41 -7.42
C LYS A 4 6.45 -20.04 -8.06
N PHE A 5 5.17 -19.77 -8.34
CA PHE A 5 4.73 -18.48 -8.89
C PHE A 5 5.06 -17.33 -7.91
N THR A 6 5.92 -16.41 -8.33
CA THR A 6 6.38 -15.27 -7.51
C THR A 6 5.61 -13.98 -7.80
N SER A 7 5.41 -13.66 -9.07
CA SER A 7 4.67 -12.48 -9.55
C SER A 7 4.06 -12.74 -10.93
N LEU A 8 2.99 -12.01 -11.26
CA LEU A 8 2.36 -12.06 -12.57
C LEU A 8 3.31 -11.53 -13.65
N ASP A 9 3.90 -10.36 -13.41
CA ASP A 9 4.77 -9.66 -14.36
C ASP A 9 5.99 -10.51 -14.78
N SER A 10 6.70 -11.11 -13.82
CA SER A 10 7.83 -11.99 -14.13
C SER A 10 7.40 -13.24 -14.93
N CYS A 11 6.20 -13.76 -14.66
CA CYS A 11 5.65 -14.88 -15.42
C CYS A 11 5.36 -14.49 -16.87
N LEU A 12 4.69 -13.35 -17.08
CA LEU A 12 4.37 -12.84 -18.42
C LEU A 12 5.65 -12.55 -19.22
N GLU A 13 6.60 -11.83 -18.62
CA GLU A 13 7.88 -11.47 -19.25
C GLU A 13 8.71 -12.67 -19.67
N LYS A 14 8.67 -13.76 -18.88
CA LYS A 14 9.42 -14.97 -19.16
C LYS A 14 8.84 -15.80 -20.33
N HIS A 15 7.53 -15.74 -20.56
CA HIS A 15 6.85 -16.70 -21.44
C HIS A 15 6.18 -16.08 -22.69
N LEU A 16 6.04 -14.75 -22.76
CA LEU A 16 5.44 -14.08 -23.91
C LEU A 16 6.49 -13.42 -24.81
N PRO A 17 6.36 -13.53 -26.15
CA PRO A 17 7.15 -12.73 -27.09
C PRO A 17 6.93 -11.23 -26.88
N ALA A 18 7.95 -10.40 -27.17
CA ALA A 18 7.92 -8.97 -26.84
C ALA A 18 6.68 -8.21 -27.36
N LYS A 19 6.24 -8.48 -28.60
CA LYS A 19 5.04 -7.84 -29.19
C LYS A 19 3.75 -8.27 -28.50
N GLU A 20 3.62 -9.54 -28.16
CA GLU A 20 2.45 -10.07 -27.45
C GLU A 20 2.42 -9.57 -26.01
N LEU A 21 3.58 -9.53 -25.35
CA LEU A 21 3.75 -8.99 -24.01
C LEU A 21 3.31 -7.52 -23.93
N GLU A 22 3.66 -6.71 -24.92
CA GLU A 22 3.24 -5.30 -25.00
C GLU A 22 1.72 -5.18 -25.05
N GLU A 23 1.06 -5.97 -25.91
CA GLU A 23 -0.40 -5.93 -26.05
C GLU A 23 -1.13 -6.48 -24.81
N VAL A 24 -0.62 -7.58 -24.24
CA VAL A 24 -1.12 -8.13 -22.98
C VAL A 24 -0.99 -7.09 -21.86
N LYS A 25 0.16 -6.41 -21.76
CA LYS A 25 0.37 -5.38 -20.74
C LYS A 25 -0.54 -4.18 -20.95
N ARG A 26 -0.78 -3.75 -22.19
CA ARG A 26 -1.71 -2.67 -22.52
C ARG A 26 -3.13 -2.93 -22.00
N ILE A 27 -3.61 -4.16 -22.15
CA ILE A 27 -4.95 -4.56 -21.69
C ILE A 27 -4.98 -4.75 -20.17
N LEU A 28 -4.00 -5.46 -19.60
CA LEU A 28 -3.98 -5.79 -18.18
C LEU A 28 -3.63 -4.61 -17.28
N TYR A 29 -2.75 -3.70 -17.70
CA TYR A 29 -2.24 -2.61 -16.87
C TYR A 29 -2.65 -1.23 -17.35
N GLY A 30 -3.11 -1.07 -18.60
CA GLY A 30 -3.43 0.23 -19.19
C GLY A 30 -2.22 0.87 -19.87
N LYS A 31 -2.11 2.19 -19.84
CA LYS A 31 -0.94 2.89 -20.40
C LYS A 31 0.35 2.43 -19.69
N PRO A 32 1.47 2.27 -20.42
CA PRO A 32 2.73 1.92 -19.81
C PRO A 32 3.16 2.93 -18.75
N VAL A 33 3.50 2.43 -17.56
CA VAL A 33 4.18 3.21 -16.52
C VAL A 33 5.69 3.10 -16.70
N SER A 34 6.41 4.20 -16.52
CA SER A 34 7.87 4.19 -16.64
C SER A 34 8.51 3.73 -15.34
N LYS A 35 9.69 3.10 -15.41
CA LYS A 35 10.49 2.84 -14.19
C LYS A 35 11.01 4.17 -13.64
N LEU A 36 10.92 4.34 -12.33
CA LEU A 36 11.52 5.47 -11.62
C LEU A 36 12.95 5.09 -11.24
N GLU A 37 13.92 5.94 -11.58
CA GLU A 37 15.29 5.76 -11.14
C GLU A 37 15.39 6.00 -9.63
N LEU A 38 15.75 4.95 -8.90
CA LEU A 38 15.90 5.01 -7.45
C LEU A 38 17.37 5.19 -7.06
N PRO A 39 17.68 5.92 -5.98
CA PRO A 39 19.06 6.13 -5.55
C PRO A 39 19.79 4.81 -5.25
N ALA A 40 21.02 4.67 -5.74
CA ALA A 40 21.83 3.46 -5.53
C ALA A 40 21.99 3.08 -4.04
N ARG A 41 22.07 4.08 -3.15
CA ARG A 41 22.11 3.86 -1.71
C ARG A 41 20.83 3.20 -1.17
N ALA A 42 19.66 3.58 -1.68
CA ALA A 42 18.38 3.00 -1.27
C ALA A 42 18.26 1.54 -1.77
N LEU A 43 18.66 1.28 -3.02
CA LEU A 43 18.71 -0.08 -3.58
C LEU A 43 19.63 -0.99 -2.76
N LYS A 44 20.86 -0.53 -2.48
CA LYS A 44 21.81 -1.27 -1.65
C LYS A 44 21.24 -1.57 -0.26
N PHE A 45 20.61 -0.58 0.38
CA PHE A 45 20.03 -0.78 1.71
C PHE A 45 18.86 -1.78 1.66
N ALA A 46 18.02 -1.74 0.62
CA ALA A 46 16.93 -2.70 0.45
C ALA A 46 17.45 -4.14 0.26
N ASP A 47 18.52 -4.31 -0.52
CA ASP A 47 19.18 -5.60 -0.71
C ASP A 47 19.79 -6.13 0.60
N GLU A 48 20.52 -5.27 1.34
CA GLU A 48 21.14 -5.64 2.63
C GLU A 48 20.12 -6.02 3.70
N ASN A 49 18.92 -5.45 3.65
CA ASN A 49 17.83 -5.71 4.60
C ASN A 49 16.74 -6.64 4.04
N ASP A 50 17.00 -7.33 2.93
CA ASP A 50 16.11 -8.32 2.32
C ASP A 50 14.65 -7.84 2.15
N PHE A 51 14.44 -6.76 1.41
CA PHE A 51 13.11 -6.40 0.90
C PHE A 51 13.18 -5.91 -0.54
N GLU A 52 12.10 -6.13 -1.29
CA GLU A 52 11.96 -5.64 -2.65
C GLU A 52 11.81 -4.12 -2.66
N LEU A 53 12.57 -3.43 -3.49
CA LEU A 53 12.42 -1.99 -3.73
C LEU A 53 12.19 -1.75 -5.22
N VAL A 54 11.02 -1.22 -5.57
CA VAL A 54 10.65 -0.88 -6.95
C VAL A 54 10.14 0.55 -7.04
N GLY A 55 10.36 1.17 -8.20
CA GLY A 55 10.00 2.56 -8.48
C GLY A 55 9.26 2.67 -9.80
N TYR A 56 8.14 3.38 -9.80
CA TYR A 56 7.35 3.67 -11.01
C TYR A 56 7.00 5.15 -11.10
N LYS A 57 6.83 5.63 -12.34
CA LYS A 57 6.41 6.99 -12.65
C LYS A 57 5.23 6.97 -13.62
N PHE A 58 4.16 7.66 -13.25
CA PHE A 58 3.00 7.87 -14.10
C PHE A 58 3.24 9.04 -15.06
N GLY A 59 2.95 8.83 -16.35
CA GLY A 59 3.04 9.87 -17.38
C GLY A 59 1.79 10.75 -17.37
N VAL A 60 1.97 12.06 -17.22
CA VAL A 60 0.88 13.04 -17.15
C VAL A 60 1.14 14.16 -18.15
N GLN A 61 0.09 14.66 -18.79
CA GLN A 61 0.19 15.74 -19.76
C GLN A 61 0.53 17.06 -19.05
N GLU A 62 1.50 17.79 -19.59
CA GLU A 62 1.85 19.12 -19.07
C GLU A 62 0.73 20.14 -19.33
N GLU A 63 0.57 21.07 -18.39
CA GLU A 63 -0.42 22.14 -18.49
C GLU A 63 0.25 23.50 -18.62
N GLN A 64 -0.32 24.36 -19.46
CA GLN A 64 0.23 25.70 -19.71
C GLN A 64 0.11 26.63 -18.50
N LEU A 65 -0.96 26.48 -17.71
CA LEU A 65 -1.31 27.41 -16.63
C LEU A 65 -1.05 26.88 -15.22
N ARG A 66 -0.85 25.58 -15.06
CA ARG A 66 -0.62 24.98 -13.74
C ARG A 66 0.67 24.19 -13.75
N ARG A 67 1.45 24.41 -12.70
CA ARG A 67 2.67 23.64 -12.48
C ARG A 67 2.33 22.20 -12.14
N PRO A 68 3.18 21.23 -12.51
CA PRO A 68 3.05 19.85 -12.07
C PRO A 68 2.98 19.76 -10.53
N ARG A 69 2.02 18.99 -10.02
CA ARG A 69 1.89 18.68 -8.58
C ARG A 69 2.47 17.30 -8.31
N ILE A 70 3.79 17.20 -8.45
CA ILE A 70 4.52 15.94 -8.30
C ILE A 70 4.56 15.51 -6.83
N VAL A 71 4.10 14.29 -6.57
CA VAL A 71 4.15 13.63 -5.27
C VAL A 71 4.72 12.23 -5.45
N ARG A 72 5.61 11.82 -4.55
CA ARG A 72 6.06 10.43 -4.42
C ARG A 72 5.38 9.78 -3.23
N ILE A 73 4.72 8.65 -3.47
CA ILE A 73 4.16 7.82 -2.40
C ILE A 73 5.01 6.57 -2.19
N GLY A 74 4.97 6.04 -0.96
CA GLY A 74 5.55 4.75 -0.58
C GLY A 74 4.46 3.81 -0.07
N ALA A 75 4.34 2.63 -0.66
CA ALA A 75 3.48 1.56 -0.17
C ALA A 75 4.33 0.43 0.40
N VAL A 76 4.10 0.10 1.68
CA VAL A 76 4.87 -0.92 2.40
C VAL A 76 4.03 -2.17 2.63
N GLN A 77 4.55 -3.32 2.19
CA GLN A 77 4.06 -4.63 2.59
C GLN A 77 5.16 -5.39 3.33
N ASN A 78 4.78 -6.12 4.38
CA ASN A 78 5.71 -6.92 5.16
C ASN A 78 5.01 -8.09 5.86
N LYS A 79 5.78 -9.13 6.17
CA LYS A 79 5.37 -10.19 7.11
C LYS A 79 5.66 -9.76 8.55
N ILE A 80 5.09 -10.50 9.52
CA ILE A 80 5.53 -10.40 10.92
C ILE A 80 6.98 -10.88 11.08
N VAL A 81 7.68 -10.33 12.07
CA VAL A 81 9.11 -10.59 12.27
C VAL A 81 9.35 -11.77 13.21
N LEU A 82 8.59 -11.85 14.30
CA LEU A 82 8.70 -12.89 15.31
C LEU A 82 7.49 -13.83 15.26
N PRO A 83 7.60 -15.08 15.75
CA PRO A 83 6.47 -15.99 15.89
C PRO A 83 5.33 -15.37 16.73
N THR A 84 4.09 -15.78 16.46
CA THR A 84 2.90 -15.20 17.13
C THR A 84 2.85 -15.50 18.63
N ASN A 85 3.59 -16.51 19.11
CA ASN A 85 3.70 -16.88 20.52
C ASN A 85 4.87 -16.22 21.26
N ALA A 86 5.63 -15.35 20.60
CA ALA A 86 6.63 -14.52 21.28
C ALA A 86 5.95 -13.48 22.19
N PRO A 87 6.64 -12.92 23.21
CA PRO A 87 6.08 -11.84 24.01
C PRO A 87 5.62 -10.64 23.15
N LEU A 88 4.42 -10.11 23.40
CA LEU A 88 3.80 -9.09 22.53
C LEU A 88 4.68 -7.86 22.32
N ALA A 89 5.30 -7.37 23.40
CA ALA A 89 6.21 -6.22 23.35
C ALA A 89 7.41 -6.46 22.41
N ASN A 90 7.93 -7.70 22.37
CA ASN A 90 9.01 -8.06 21.46
C ASN A 90 8.51 -8.13 20.02
N GLN A 91 7.30 -8.67 19.78
CA GLN A 91 6.68 -8.68 18.45
C GLN A 91 6.51 -7.25 17.91
N LEU A 92 5.96 -6.35 18.73
CA LEU A 92 5.76 -4.95 18.41
C LEU A 92 7.09 -4.24 18.09
N SER A 93 8.09 -4.38 18.97
CA SER A 93 9.41 -3.75 18.80
C SER A 93 10.13 -4.25 17.55
N ALA A 94 9.99 -5.53 17.21
CA ALA A 94 10.54 -6.10 15.99
C ALA A 94 9.88 -5.52 14.73
N LEU A 95 8.55 -5.36 14.73
CA LEU A 95 7.82 -4.71 13.64
C LEU A 95 8.17 -3.22 13.52
N HIS A 96 8.29 -2.50 14.63
CA HIS A 96 8.75 -1.11 14.64
C HIS A 96 10.14 -0.96 14.01
N SER A 97 11.08 -1.83 14.37
CA SER A 97 12.43 -1.82 13.82
C SER A 97 12.42 -2.09 12.31
N ARG A 98 11.65 -3.09 11.88
CA ARG A 98 11.49 -3.44 10.46
C ARG A 98 10.89 -2.30 9.63
N ILE A 99 9.81 -1.70 10.12
CA ILE A 99 9.18 -0.58 9.41
C ILE A 99 10.09 0.65 9.40
N LYS A 100 10.83 0.92 10.48
CA LYS A 100 11.81 2.01 10.52
C LYS A 100 12.88 1.87 9.41
N GLU A 101 13.41 0.67 9.18
CA GLU A 101 14.35 0.40 8.07
C GLU A 101 13.73 0.76 6.71
N ILE A 102 12.51 0.29 6.46
CA ILE A 102 11.80 0.51 5.19
C ILE A 102 11.45 2.00 5.03
N THR A 103 10.98 2.67 6.09
CA THR A 103 10.65 4.10 6.09
C THR A 103 11.89 4.96 5.83
N ASN A 104 13.04 4.62 6.41
CA ASN A 104 14.30 5.31 6.12
C ASN A 104 14.70 5.16 4.65
N THR A 105 14.43 4.00 4.06
CA THR A 105 14.68 3.75 2.62
C THR A 105 13.72 4.55 1.74
N ALA A 106 12.45 4.64 2.13
CA ALA A 106 11.47 5.48 1.45
C ALA A 106 11.89 6.97 1.46
N ALA A 107 12.42 7.45 2.58
CA ALA A 107 12.96 8.79 2.69
C ALA A 107 14.14 9.02 1.73
N LEU A 108 15.06 8.05 1.60
CA LEU A 108 16.14 8.12 0.59
C LEU A 108 15.59 8.22 -0.84
N CYS A 109 14.47 7.56 -1.13
CA CYS A 109 13.80 7.63 -2.43
C CYS A 109 12.99 8.93 -2.65
N GLY A 110 12.97 9.85 -1.68
CA GLY A 110 12.23 11.10 -1.76
C GLY A 110 10.72 10.93 -1.63
N VAL A 111 10.25 9.90 -0.94
CA VAL A 111 8.82 9.70 -0.66
C VAL A 111 8.28 10.85 0.21
N ASN A 112 7.13 11.39 -0.17
CA ASN A 112 6.42 12.44 0.56
C ASN A 112 5.31 11.88 1.45
N ILE A 113 4.71 10.75 1.06
CA ILE A 113 3.61 10.09 1.79
C ILE A 113 3.86 8.58 1.81
N ILE A 114 3.99 7.99 2.99
CA ILE A 114 4.14 6.54 3.15
C ILE A 114 2.92 5.95 3.86
N CYS A 115 2.48 4.78 3.41
CA CYS A 115 1.38 4.04 4.03
C CYS A 115 1.80 2.61 4.31
N PHE A 116 1.44 2.13 5.49
CA PHE A 116 1.64 0.74 5.92
C PHE A 116 0.37 -0.10 5.67
N GLN A 117 0.51 -1.42 5.71
CA GLN A 117 -0.61 -2.35 5.62
C GLN A 117 -1.54 -2.30 6.85
N GLU A 118 -2.69 -2.97 6.77
CA GLU A 118 -3.65 -3.01 7.88
C GLU A 118 -3.08 -3.72 9.12
N CYS A 119 -3.32 -3.11 10.29
CA CYS A 119 -2.90 -3.63 11.60
C CYS A 119 -1.41 -4.05 11.60
N TRP A 120 -0.55 -3.23 10.98
CA TRP A 120 0.84 -3.60 10.71
C TRP A 120 1.67 -3.92 11.96
N THR A 121 1.22 -3.48 13.13
CA THR A 121 1.87 -3.65 14.44
C THR A 121 1.60 -4.99 15.12
N MET A 122 0.79 -5.87 14.51
CA MET A 122 0.42 -7.16 15.09
C MET A 122 0.27 -8.26 14.04
N PRO A 123 0.34 -9.54 14.46
CA PRO A 123 -0.22 -10.64 13.68
C PRO A 123 -1.71 -10.39 13.40
N PHE A 124 -2.22 -10.87 12.27
CA PHE A 124 -3.63 -10.72 11.88
C PHE A 124 -4.53 -11.73 12.62
N ALA A 125 -4.54 -11.63 13.95
CA ALA A 125 -5.13 -12.59 14.86
C ALA A 125 -6.67 -12.55 14.92
N PHE A 126 -7.35 -11.62 14.23
CA PHE A 126 -8.82 -11.55 14.23
C PHE A 126 -9.50 -12.86 13.80
N CYS A 127 -8.79 -13.62 12.99
CA CYS A 127 -9.23 -14.90 12.49
C CYS A 127 -9.33 -16.00 13.58
N THR A 128 -8.53 -15.89 14.66
CA THR A 128 -8.62 -16.76 15.86
C THR A 128 -9.90 -16.51 16.67
N ARG A 129 -10.50 -15.32 16.54
CA ARG A 129 -11.61 -14.81 17.37
C ARG A 129 -11.29 -14.68 18.87
N GLU A 130 -10.06 -14.93 19.27
CA GLU A 130 -9.60 -14.82 20.65
C GLU A 130 -9.42 -13.36 21.03
N LYS A 131 -9.70 -13.03 22.29
CA LYS A 131 -9.49 -11.68 22.83
C LYS A 131 -8.13 -11.53 23.49
N HIS A 132 -7.69 -12.53 24.23
CA HIS A 132 -6.38 -12.54 24.87
C HIS A 132 -5.43 -13.46 24.09
N PRO A 133 -4.15 -13.07 23.92
CA PRO A 133 -3.56 -11.78 24.33
C PRO A 133 -3.77 -10.64 23.31
N TRP A 134 -4.44 -10.90 22.19
CA TRP A 134 -4.43 -10.02 20.99
C TRP A 134 -4.96 -8.60 21.21
N THR A 135 -5.93 -8.40 22.10
CA THR A 135 -6.47 -7.06 22.41
C THR A 135 -5.49 -6.15 23.14
N GLU A 136 -4.36 -6.68 23.63
CA GLU A 136 -3.29 -5.89 24.25
C GLU A 136 -2.41 -5.17 23.20
N PHE A 137 -2.48 -5.55 21.92
CA PHE A 137 -1.89 -4.76 20.82
C PHE A 137 -2.65 -3.46 20.53
N ALA A 138 -3.85 -3.28 21.09
CA ALA A 138 -4.63 -2.07 20.87
C ALA A 138 -3.98 -0.87 21.57
N GLU A 139 -3.64 0.16 20.79
CA GLU A 139 -2.96 1.37 21.26
C GLU A 139 -3.86 2.61 21.09
N SER A 140 -3.55 3.67 21.83
CA SER A 140 -4.15 4.99 21.61
C SER A 140 -3.71 5.58 20.27
N ALA A 141 -4.66 6.12 19.50
CA ALA A 141 -4.38 6.78 18.22
C ALA A 141 -3.71 8.16 18.37
N GLN A 142 -3.68 8.73 19.58
CA GLN A 142 -3.08 10.04 19.84
C GLN A 142 -1.67 9.94 20.43
N ASP A 143 -1.44 9.00 21.35
CA ASP A 143 -0.22 8.93 22.16
C ASP A 143 0.35 7.52 22.37
N GLY A 144 -0.16 6.53 21.63
CA GLY A 144 0.39 5.18 21.55
C GLY A 144 1.87 5.19 21.16
N SER A 145 2.60 4.16 21.61
CA SER A 145 4.03 4.00 21.31
C SER A 145 4.31 3.98 19.80
N THR A 146 3.43 3.33 19.05
CA THR A 146 3.47 3.30 17.59
C THR A 146 3.27 4.69 16.98
N ILE A 147 2.33 5.47 17.51
CA ILE A 147 2.04 6.82 17.02
C ILE A 147 3.22 7.76 17.27
N LYS A 148 3.86 7.67 18.43
CA LYS A 148 5.08 8.45 18.77
C LYS A 148 6.24 8.13 17.82
N LEU A 149 6.48 6.84 17.54
CA LEU A 149 7.46 6.44 16.54
C LEU A 149 7.15 7.04 15.16
N CYS A 150 5.90 6.95 14.71
CA CYS A 150 5.48 7.53 13.43
C CYS A 150 5.63 9.06 13.42
N GLN A 151 5.34 9.76 14.52
CA GLN A 151 5.55 11.21 14.64
C GLN A 151 7.04 11.58 14.53
N GLU A 152 7.92 10.82 15.19
CA GLU A 152 9.37 11.01 15.10
C GLU A 152 9.88 10.83 13.68
N LEU A 153 9.49 9.73 13.02
CA LEU A 153 9.88 9.44 11.63
C LEU A 153 9.32 10.47 10.65
N ALA A 154 8.06 10.88 10.82
CA ALA A 154 7.42 11.90 10.00
C ALA A 154 8.18 13.23 10.09
N LYS A 155 8.50 13.66 11.32
CA LYS A 155 9.28 14.88 11.58
C LYS A 155 10.70 14.78 11.03
N GLN A 156 11.36 13.65 11.24
CA GLN A 156 12.74 13.42 10.80
C GLN A 156 12.86 13.51 9.28
N HIS A 157 11.90 12.94 8.55
CA HIS A 157 11.98 12.80 7.10
C HIS A 157 11.14 13.82 6.33
N ASN A 158 10.44 14.73 7.03
CA ASN A 158 9.47 15.66 6.44
C ASN A 158 8.46 14.92 5.53
N MET A 159 7.91 13.83 6.04
CA MET A 159 7.10 12.86 5.31
C MET A 159 5.79 12.60 6.05
N VAL A 160 4.68 12.53 5.32
CA VAL A 160 3.39 12.11 5.87
C VAL A 160 3.40 10.60 6.06
N ILE A 161 2.95 10.12 7.23
CA ILE A 161 2.82 8.69 7.52
C ILE A 161 1.35 8.33 7.78
N VAL A 162 0.81 7.40 6.99
CA VAL A 162 -0.49 6.77 7.21
C VAL A 162 -0.28 5.46 7.98
N CYS A 163 -0.79 5.40 9.22
CA CYS A 163 -0.47 4.36 10.20
C CYS A 163 -1.73 3.61 10.68
N PRO A 164 -2.18 2.54 9.98
CA PRO A 164 -3.33 1.75 10.40
C PRO A 164 -2.99 0.84 11.59
N ILE A 165 -3.57 1.11 12.75
CA ILE A 165 -3.38 0.34 14.00
C ILE A 165 -4.71 -0.15 14.55
N LEU A 166 -4.67 -1.12 15.46
CA LEU A 166 -5.82 -1.43 16.32
C LEU A 166 -5.93 -0.32 17.37
N GLU A 167 -7.00 0.46 17.31
CA GLU A 167 -7.21 1.60 18.21
C GLU A 167 -7.93 1.17 19.50
N ARG A 168 -7.47 1.72 20.63
CA ARG A 168 -8.26 1.85 21.85
C ARG A 168 -8.67 3.30 22.03
N ASP A 169 -9.90 3.60 21.66
CA ASP A 169 -10.48 4.93 21.77
C ASP A 169 -10.89 5.23 23.22
N VAL A 170 -10.32 6.29 23.79
CA VAL A 170 -10.58 6.75 25.16
C VAL A 170 -11.29 8.10 25.21
N VAL A 171 -11.32 8.86 24.11
CA VAL A 171 -11.75 10.26 24.06
C VAL A 171 -12.08 10.64 22.59
N ASN A 172 -13.24 10.23 22.08
CA ASN A 172 -13.64 10.51 20.69
C ASN A 172 -13.61 12.01 20.32
N GLN A 173 -12.89 12.39 19.26
CA GLN A 173 -13.03 13.68 18.55
C GLN A 173 -12.58 13.59 17.07
N ASP A 174 -13.44 13.05 16.21
CA ASP A 174 -13.37 13.06 14.73
C ASP A 174 -12.60 14.26 14.14
N LYS A 175 -11.31 14.04 13.80
CA LYS A 175 -10.45 15.06 13.16
C LYS A 175 -9.92 14.57 11.82
N ILE A 176 -9.96 15.47 10.84
CA ILE A 176 -9.53 15.26 9.46
C ILE A 176 -8.13 15.87 9.27
N PHE A 177 -7.24 15.16 8.58
CA PHE A 177 -5.87 15.60 8.31
C PHE A 177 -5.72 16.18 6.90
N ASN A 178 -5.14 17.38 6.78
CA ASN A 178 -4.79 18.00 5.51
C ASN A 178 -3.27 17.87 5.27
N THR A 179 -2.88 17.33 4.12
CA THR A 179 -1.48 17.23 3.70
C THR A 179 -1.34 17.75 2.27
N ALA A 180 -0.13 17.85 1.70
CA ALA A 180 0.12 18.48 0.39
C ALA A 180 -0.71 17.89 -0.80
N GLY A 181 -1.37 16.76 -0.62
CA GLY A 181 -2.53 16.30 -1.40
C GLY A 181 -3.68 15.85 -0.48
N ARG A 182 -4.91 15.85 -1.01
CA ARG A 182 -6.08 15.35 -0.25
C ARG A 182 -6.05 13.83 -0.21
N ILE A 183 -5.65 13.28 0.94
CA ILE A 183 -5.52 11.84 1.15
C ILE A 183 -6.76 11.25 1.83
N ALA A 184 -7.12 10.04 1.46
CA ALA A 184 -8.14 9.23 2.11
C ALA A 184 -7.59 7.82 2.40
N VAL A 185 -8.22 7.13 3.35
CA VAL A 185 -7.85 5.76 3.72
C VAL A 185 -9.10 4.91 3.76
N ASN A 186 -9.29 4.04 2.75
CA ASN A 186 -10.34 3.04 2.73
C ASN A 186 -9.80 1.75 3.36
N ILE A 187 -10.20 1.43 4.59
CA ILE A 187 -9.61 0.33 5.35
C ILE A 187 -10.17 -1.02 4.88
N CYS A 188 -9.27 -1.90 4.41
CA CYS A 188 -9.47 -3.31 4.11
C CYS A 188 -10.79 -3.68 3.45
N TYR A 189 -11.78 -4.20 4.20
CA TYR A 189 -13.05 -4.70 3.69
C TYR A 189 -13.91 -3.61 3.04
N GLY A 190 -13.64 -2.33 3.36
CA GLY A 190 -14.22 -1.21 2.65
C GLY A 190 -13.88 -1.18 1.15
N ARG A 191 -12.87 -1.96 0.70
CA ARG A 191 -12.57 -2.15 -0.73
C ARG A 191 -13.73 -2.72 -1.54
N HIS A 192 -14.58 -3.53 -0.91
CA HIS A 192 -15.71 -4.19 -1.56
C HIS A 192 -16.92 -3.28 -1.76
N HIS A 193 -16.85 -2.03 -1.26
CA HIS A 193 -17.99 -1.12 -1.22
C HIS A 193 -17.74 0.08 -2.14
N PRO A 194 -18.23 0.06 -3.39
CA PRO A 194 -18.08 1.18 -4.33
C PRO A 194 -18.53 2.53 -3.75
N LEU A 195 -19.59 2.53 -2.93
CA LEU A 195 -20.07 3.74 -2.26
C LEU A 195 -19.04 4.29 -1.26
N ASN A 196 -18.26 3.45 -0.58
CA ASN A 196 -17.22 3.94 0.33
C ASN A 196 -16.13 4.70 -0.44
N TRP A 197 -15.67 4.12 -1.55
CA TRP A 197 -14.73 4.77 -2.47
C TRP A 197 -15.26 6.10 -3.02
N LEU A 198 -16.54 6.12 -3.40
CA LEU A 198 -17.22 7.30 -3.91
C LEU A 198 -17.29 8.42 -2.87
N MET A 199 -17.61 8.11 -1.62
CA MET A 199 -17.72 9.13 -0.58
C MET A 199 -16.38 9.83 -0.32
N TYR A 200 -15.24 9.13 -0.39
CA TYR A 200 -13.93 9.79 -0.35
C TYR A 200 -13.70 10.73 -1.53
N ALA A 201 -14.17 10.35 -2.72
CA ALA A 201 -14.06 11.18 -3.91
C ALA A 201 -14.93 12.44 -3.84
N ILE A 202 -16.18 12.30 -3.36
CA ILE A 202 -17.09 13.43 -3.09
C ILE A 202 -16.46 14.40 -2.08
N ASN A 203 -15.76 13.87 -1.08
CA ASN A 203 -15.01 14.67 -0.11
C ASN A 203 -13.68 15.23 -0.66
N GLY A 204 -13.41 15.01 -1.95
CA GLY A 204 -12.31 15.64 -2.68
C GLY A 204 -10.97 14.91 -2.61
N ALA A 205 -10.92 13.63 -2.26
CA ALA A 205 -9.68 12.86 -2.25
C ALA A 205 -9.00 12.83 -3.63
N GLU A 206 -7.67 12.97 -3.63
CA GLU A 206 -6.80 12.86 -4.80
C GLU A 206 -5.98 11.56 -4.78
N ILE A 207 -5.77 10.99 -3.58
CA ILE A 207 -5.14 9.68 -3.35
C ILE A 207 -5.96 8.95 -2.29
N CYS A 208 -6.40 7.73 -2.58
CA CYS A 208 -7.05 6.85 -1.63
C CYS A 208 -6.18 5.61 -1.35
N PHE A 209 -5.61 5.54 -0.16
CA PHE A 209 -4.89 4.36 0.32
C PHE A 209 -5.88 3.27 0.75
N ASN A 210 -5.54 2.02 0.49
CA ASN A 210 -6.31 0.86 0.91
C ASN A 210 -5.42 -0.18 1.59
N PRO A 211 -5.06 0.07 2.87
CA PRO A 211 -4.37 -0.90 3.70
C PRO A 211 -5.30 -2.10 3.96
N SER A 212 -4.81 -3.29 3.66
CA SER A 212 -5.57 -4.53 3.73
C SER A 212 -4.74 -5.66 4.34
N ALA A 213 -5.45 -6.65 4.89
CA ALA A 213 -4.94 -7.97 5.17
C ALA A 213 -5.96 -9.00 4.68
N THR A 214 -5.73 -9.53 3.48
CA THR A 214 -6.62 -10.51 2.85
C THR A 214 -5.88 -11.70 2.29
N VAL A 215 -6.54 -12.85 2.24
CA VAL A 215 -5.94 -14.17 1.98
C VAL A 215 -6.88 -15.01 1.13
N GLY A 216 -6.35 -16.05 0.49
CA GLY A 216 -7.16 -17.11 -0.12
C GLY A 216 -7.60 -16.87 -1.57
N ALA A 217 -7.93 -17.99 -2.22
CA ALA A 217 -8.27 -18.07 -3.65
C ALA A 217 -9.54 -17.34 -4.07
N LEU A 218 -10.48 -17.08 -3.14
CA LEU A 218 -11.68 -16.31 -3.43
C LEU A 218 -11.41 -14.80 -3.47
N SER A 219 -10.49 -14.31 -2.62
CA SER A 219 -10.21 -12.88 -2.55
C SER A 219 -9.24 -12.40 -3.64
N GLU A 220 -8.23 -13.21 -3.95
CA GLU A 220 -7.17 -12.80 -4.88
C GLU A 220 -7.68 -12.34 -6.27
N PRO A 221 -8.67 -13.00 -6.92
CA PRO A 221 -9.19 -12.55 -8.20
C PRO A 221 -9.84 -11.15 -8.16
N MET A 222 -10.36 -10.72 -7.00
CA MET A 222 -10.93 -9.38 -6.82
C MET A 222 -9.84 -8.31 -6.62
N TRP A 223 -8.67 -8.69 -6.11
CA TRP A 223 -7.58 -7.78 -5.79
C TRP A 223 -7.16 -6.84 -6.94
N PRO A 224 -6.92 -7.30 -8.19
CA PRO A 224 -6.56 -6.41 -9.29
C PRO A 224 -7.74 -5.59 -9.86
N ILE A 225 -8.97 -5.82 -9.36
CA ILE A 225 -10.21 -5.26 -9.90
C ILE A 225 -10.69 -4.09 -9.04
N GLU A 226 -10.89 -4.28 -7.74
CA GLU A 226 -11.70 -3.36 -6.92
C GLU A 226 -11.06 -1.99 -6.75
N ALA A 227 -9.82 -1.94 -6.26
CA ALA A 227 -9.08 -0.68 -6.12
C ALA A 227 -8.79 -0.02 -7.48
N ARG A 228 -8.66 -0.83 -8.55
CA ARG A 228 -8.45 -0.30 -9.90
C ARG A 228 -9.73 0.36 -10.44
N CYS A 229 -10.87 -0.30 -10.25
CA CYS A 229 -12.19 0.21 -10.60
C CYS A 229 -12.49 1.48 -9.81
N ALA A 230 -12.15 1.53 -8.52
CA ALA A 230 -12.30 2.72 -7.70
C ALA A 230 -11.51 3.92 -8.24
N ALA A 231 -10.27 3.74 -8.71
CA ALA A 231 -9.49 4.82 -9.32
C ALA A 231 -10.17 5.38 -10.57
N ILE A 232 -10.65 4.48 -11.44
CA ILE A 232 -11.32 4.82 -12.70
C ILE A 232 -12.64 5.56 -12.43
N ALA A 233 -13.49 5.01 -11.57
CA ALA A 233 -14.82 5.57 -11.30
C ALA A 233 -14.77 6.95 -10.63
N ASN A 234 -13.71 7.20 -9.85
CA ASN A 234 -13.62 8.38 -8.98
C ASN A 234 -12.59 9.42 -9.41
N ASN A 235 -11.84 9.17 -10.49
CA ASN A 235 -10.81 10.05 -11.03
C ASN A 235 -9.73 10.46 -10.01
N TYR A 236 -9.30 9.52 -9.16
CA TYR A 236 -8.20 9.72 -8.21
C TYR A 236 -7.17 8.58 -8.29
N TYR A 237 -6.05 8.70 -7.59
CA TYR A 237 -5.13 7.57 -7.44
C TYR A 237 -5.63 6.62 -6.35
N THR A 238 -5.44 5.32 -6.54
CA THR A 238 -5.62 4.32 -5.48
C THR A 238 -4.30 3.60 -5.19
N VAL A 239 -4.06 3.30 -3.91
CA VAL A 239 -2.86 2.59 -3.45
C VAL A 239 -3.30 1.37 -2.64
N ALA A 240 -3.35 0.21 -3.28
CA ALA A 240 -3.76 -1.04 -2.65
C ALA A 240 -2.55 -1.71 -1.99
N ILE A 241 -2.64 -1.98 -0.69
CA ILE A 241 -1.53 -2.52 0.11
C ILE A 241 -2.02 -3.76 0.83
N ASN A 242 -1.37 -4.91 0.63
CA ASN A 242 -1.72 -6.14 1.34
C ASN A 242 -0.56 -6.69 2.16
N ARG A 243 -0.90 -7.25 3.31
CA ARG A 243 -0.01 -8.10 4.11
C ARG A 243 0.50 -9.30 3.32
N ILE A 244 1.68 -9.78 3.70
CA ILE A 244 2.27 -11.01 3.16
C ILE A 244 2.65 -12.00 4.26
N GLY A 245 3.00 -13.22 3.83
CA GLY A 245 3.48 -14.28 4.71
C GLY A 245 2.37 -15.22 5.17
N THR A 246 2.76 -16.15 6.04
CA THR A 246 1.86 -17.07 6.74
C THR A 246 2.14 -16.92 8.23
N GLU A 247 1.08 -16.75 9.00
CA GLU A 247 1.10 -16.59 10.44
C GLU A 247 0.37 -17.80 11.04
N VAL A 248 1.02 -18.48 11.97
CA VAL A 248 0.52 -19.70 12.62
C VAL A 248 0.33 -19.40 14.09
N PHE A 249 -0.85 -19.72 14.64
CA PHE A 249 -1.19 -19.48 16.05
C PHE A 249 -1.16 -20.77 16.87
N ASP A 250 -1.13 -20.63 18.20
CA ASP A 250 -1.03 -21.76 19.14
C ASP A 250 -2.28 -22.65 19.13
N ASN A 251 -3.47 -22.04 19.01
CA ASN A 251 -4.72 -22.77 18.77
C ASN A 251 -4.92 -22.95 17.26
N GLU A 252 -5.54 -24.07 16.85
CA GLU A 252 -5.70 -24.46 15.45
C GLU A 252 -6.32 -23.35 14.59
N PHE A 253 -5.46 -22.53 13.98
CA PHE A 253 -5.83 -21.45 13.09
C PHE A 253 -4.59 -20.92 12.32
N THR A 254 -4.77 -20.46 11.09
CA THR A 254 -3.72 -19.75 10.32
C THR A 254 -4.29 -18.47 9.68
N SER A 255 -3.58 -17.34 9.78
CA SER A 255 -3.81 -16.15 8.92
C SER A 255 -2.72 -16.10 7.85
N GLY A 256 -3.14 -15.95 6.58
CA GLY A 256 -2.22 -15.94 5.44
C GLY A 256 -2.00 -17.33 4.87
N ASP A 257 -2.46 -17.58 3.64
CA ASP A 257 -2.34 -18.87 2.95
C ASP A 257 -0.99 -19.03 2.20
N GLY A 258 0.05 -18.29 2.62
CA GLY A 258 1.34 -18.24 1.94
C GLY A 258 1.30 -17.43 0.64
N LYS A 259 0.20 -16.69 0.46
CA LYS A 259 -0.24 -15.81 -0.63
C LYS A 259 -1.22 -14.78 0.01
N PRO A 260 -1.60 -13.66 -0.64
CA PRO A 260 -0.91 -12.79 -1.60
C PRO A 260 -0.44 -11.45 -0.97
N GLY A 261 0.73 -10.94 -1.36
CA GLY A 261 1.02 -9.50 -1.32
C GLY A 261 0.40 -8.77 -2.50
N SER A 262 1.23 -8.40 -3.48
CA SER A 262 0.80 -7.75 -4.72
C SER A 262 0.31 -6.32 -4.54
N SER A 263 0.90 -5.59 -3.60
CA SER A 263 0.58 -4.16 -3.44
C SER A 263 0.89 -3.39 -4.73
N TYR A 264 0.02 -2.46 -5.11
CA TYR A 264 0.12 -1.74 -6.39
C TYR A 264 -0.57 -0.38 -6.34
N VAL A 265 -0.29 0.47 -7.33
CA VAL A 265 -0.89 1.79 -7.48
C VAL A 265 -1.68 1.85 -8.79
N THR A 266 -2.86 2.46 -8.76
CA THR A 266 -3.66 2.77 -9.96
C THR A 266 -3.82 4.28 -10.11
N ALA A 267 -3.67 4.77 -11.33
CA ALA A 267 -3.94 6.13 -11.72
C ALA A 267 -5.40 6.36 -12.14
N PRO A 268 -5.88 7.62 -12.12
CA PRO A 268 -7.22 7.99 -12.56
C PRO A 268 -7.58 7.50 -13.97
N ASP A 269 -6.61 7.45 -14.89
CA ASP A 269 -6.83 7.04 -16.28
C ASP A 269 -6.90 5.51 -16.49
N GLY A 270 -6.93 4.75 -15.40
CA GLY A 270 -7.01 3.29 -15.40
C GLY A 270 -5.66 2.59 -15.62
N SER A 271 -4.58 3.33 -15.84
CA SER A 271 -3.22 2.77 -15.82
C SER A 271 -2.83 2.36 -14.41
N ARG A 272 -2.01 1.31 -14.26
CA ARG A 272 -1.54 0.84 -12.95
C ARG A 272 -0.12 0.31 -13.00
N THR A 273 0.53 0.29 -11.84
CA THR A 273 1.81 -0.37 -11.68
C THR A 273 1.67 -1.90 -11.71
N PRO A 274 2.76 -2.60 -12.04
CA PRO A 274 3.00 -3.97 -11.56
C PRO A 274 2.75 -4.07 -10.05
N GLY A 275 2.36 -5.27 -9.60
CA GLY A 275 2.27 -5.57 -8.17
C GLY A 275 3.64 -5.91 -7.59
N LEU A 276 3.85 -5.60 -6.31
CA LEU A 276 4.96 -6.15 -5.54
C LEU A 276 4.90 -7.68 -5.46
N SER A 277 6.00 -8.29 -5.03
CA SER A 277 6.11 -9.71 -4.76
C SER A 277 4.97 -10.22 -3.89
N ARG A 278 4.57 -11.47 -4.13
CA ARG A 278 3.54 -12.13 -3.31
C ARG A 278 4.06 -12.65 -1.97
N VAL A 279 5.39 -12.71 -1.81
CA VAL A 279 6.04 -13.50 -0.75
C VAL A 279 7.22 -12.78 -0.10
N ARG A 280 7.62 -11.60 -0.59
CA ARG A 280 8.73 -10.81 -0.05
C ARG A 280 8.22 -9.48 0.48
N ASP A 281 8.80 -9.05 1.60
CA ASP A 281 8.64 -7.68 2.09
C ASP A 281 8.99 -6.74 0.95
N GLY A 282 8.35 -5.58 0.88
CA GLY A 282 8.63 -4.65 -0.19
C GLY A 282 8.14 -3.24 0.03
N LEU A 283 8.83 -2.33 -0.65
CA LEU A 283 8.53 -0.93 -0.77
C LEU A 283 8.32 -0.59 -2.25
N LEU A 284 7.09 -0.17 -2.58
CA LEU A 284 6.78 0.38 -3.89
C LEU A 284 6.78 1.91 -3.79
N VAL A 285 7.64 2.55 -4.56
CA VAL A 285 7.69 4.00 -4.74
C VAL A 285 6.98 4.37 -6.03
N ALA A 286 5.98 5.26 -5.96
CA ALA A 286 5.30 5.77 -7.15
C ALA A 286 5.36 7.29 -7.21
N GLU A 287 5.94 7.83 -8.28
CA GLU A 287 5.89 9.25 -8.62
C GLU A 287 4.66 9.53 -9.50
N MET A 288 3.84 10.48 -9.05
CA MET A 288 2.57 10.84 -9.69
C MET A 288 2.40 12.36 -9.73
N ASP A 289 1.69 12.85 -10.74
CA ASP A 289 1.22 14.25 -10.78
C ASP A 289 -0.27 14.28 -10.41
N LEU A 290 -0.60 14.98 -9.32
CA LEU A 290 -1.99 15.12 -8.85
C LEU A 290 -2.88 15.90 -9.82
N ASN A 291 -2.31 16.63 -10.78
CA ASN A 291 -3.09 17.27 -11.84
C ASN A 291 -3.82 16.24 -12.72
N GLN A 292 -3.33 14.99 -12.81
CA GLN A 292 -3.97 13.94 -13.60
C GLN A 292 -5.42 13.67 -13.15
N CYS A 293 -5.71 13.79 -11.85
CA CYS A 293 -7.06 13.60 -11.31
C CYS A 293 -8.07 14.53 -12.00
N ARG A 294 -7.73 15.82 -12.10
CA ARG A 294 -8.57 16.79 -12.81
C ARG A 294 -8.56 16.55 -14.32
N GLN A 295 -7.40 16.29 -14.94
CA GLN A 295 -7.33 16.06 -16.39
C GLN A 295 -8.23 14.91 -16.86
N VAL A 296 -8.28 13.81 -16.10
CA VAL A 296 -9.15 12.68 -16.41
C VAL A 296 -10.61 13.02 -16.11
N LYS A 297 -10.87 13.69 -14.98
CA LYS A 297 -12.22 14.16 -14.62
C LYS A 297 -12.82 15.05 -15.72
N ASP A 298 -12.06 16.01 -16.24
CA ASP A 298 -12.50 16.93 -17.29
C ASP A 298 -12.69 16.22 -18.65
N LYS A 299 -11.93 15.15 -18.90
CA LYS A 299 -11.98 14.40 -20.17
C LYS A 299 -13.13 13.39 -20.21
N TRP A 300 -13.41 12.71 -19.10
CA TRP A 300 -14.37 11.61 -19.02
C TRP A 300 -15.68 11.97 -18.30
N CYS A 301 -15.71 13.06 -17.53
CA CYS A 301 -16.91 13.66 -16.94
C CYS A 301 -17.76 12.72 -16.07
N PHE A 302 -17.16 11.74 -15.37
CA PHE A 302 -17.91 10.85 -14.46
C PHE A 302 -18.47 11.56 -13.22
N GLN A 303 -17.89 12.68 -12.85
CA GLN A 303 -18.35 13.54 -11.76
C GLN A 303 -18.51 14.95 -12.34
N MET A 304 -19.74 15.32 -12.69
CA MET A 304 -20.10 16.69 -13.09
C MET A 304 -20.43 17.54 -11.87
#